data_AF-A0A2V9NUN5-F1
#
_entry.id   AF-A0A2V9NUN5-F1
#
_cell.length_a   1.000
_cell.length_b   1.000
_cell.length_c   1.000
_cell.angle_alpha   90.00
_cell.angle_beta   90.00
_cell.angle_gamma   90.00
#
_symmetry.space_group_name_H-M   'P 1'
#
loop_
_entity.id
_entity.type
_entity.pdbx_description
1 polymer ?
#
loop_
_entity_poly.entity_id
_entity_poly.type
_entity_poly.pdbx_seq_one_letter_code
_entity_poly.pdbx_strand_id
1 'polypeptide(L)' 'MPHFLGEKAAGFAEFYRTIRAAEVLSAAMEHMLPQMQFNGKVSVVVQNGRVLKSGYEEGYFRQPAT' A
#
# COMPACT_ATOMS: atom_id res chain seq x y z
N MET A 1 12.02 18.58 -32.62
CA MET A 1 11.18 18.37 -31.43
C MET A 1 11.35 16.94 -30.90
N PRO A 2 12.39 16.63 -30.08
CA PRO A 2 12.61 15.28 -29.52
C PRO A 2 12.26 15.14 -28.02
N HIS A 3 11.98 16.23 -27.30
CA HIS A 3 11.78 16.22 -25.84
C HIS A 3 10.56 15.40 -25.37
N PHE A 4 9.51 15.29 -26.20
CA PHE A 4 8.25 14.64 -25.83
C PHE A 4 8.32 13.11 -25.59
N LEU A 5 9.35 12.43 -26.13
CA LEU A 5 9.52 10.98 -25.96
C LEU A 5 10.29 10.64 -24.68
N GLY A 6 11.24 11.49 -24.26
CA GLY A 6 12.03 11.31 -23.04
C GLY A 6 11.19 11.44 -21.77
N GLU A 7 10.25 12.39 -21.73
CA GLU A 7 9.36 12.61 -20.58
C GLU A 7 8.37 11.46 -20.38
N LYS A 8 7.82 10.90 -21.47
CA LYS A 8 6.92 9.73 -21.38
C LYS A 8 7.63 8.48 -20.86
N ALA A 9 8.87 8.25 -21.31
CA ALA A 9 9.68 7.12 -20.85
C ALA A 9 10.06 7.27 -19.36
N ALA A 10 10.38 8.49 -18.92
CA ALA A 10 10.64 8.79 -17.52
C ALA A 10 9.41 8.55 -16.63
N GLY A 11 8.23 9.02 -17.05
CA GLY A 11 6.97 8.81 -16.33
C GLY A 11 6.59 7.33 -16.21
N PHE A 12 6.84 6.52 -17.26
CA PHE A 12 6.62 5.08 -17.21
C PHE A 12 7.58 4.38 -16.25
N ALA A 13 8.87 4.73 -16.26
CA ALA A 13 9.84 4.17 -15.32
C ALA A 13 9.51 4.51 -13.86
N GLU A 14 9.01 5.72 -13.61
CA GLU A 14 8.55 6.14 -12.28
C GLU A 14 7.29 5.37 -11.84
N PHE A 15 6.34 5.18 -12.76
CA PHE A 15 5.17 4.35 -12.53
C PHE A 15 5.54 2.89 -12.16
N TYR A 16 6.47 2.28 -12.90
CA TYR A 16 6.95 0.91 -12.60
C TYR A 16 7.69 0.82 -11.27
N ARG A 17 8.52 1.81 -10.93
CA ARG A 17 9.14 1.88 -9.60
C ARG A 17 8.10 1.97 -8.50
N THR A 18 7.02 2.73 -8.72
CA THR A 18 5.93 2.90 -7.76
C THR A 18 5.14 1.60 -7.58
N ILE A 19 4.81 0.90 -8.67
CA ILE A 19 4.16 -0.42 -8.62
C ILE A 19 5.05 -1.42 -7.86
N ARG A 20 6.34 -1.51 -8.21
CA ARG A 20 7.25 -2.46 -7.56
C ARG A 20 7.47 -2.14 -6.08
N ALA A 21 7.52 -0.86 -5.70
CA ALA A 21 7.54 -0.46 -4.30
C ALA A 21 6.24 -0.87 -3.57
N ALA A 22 5.08 -0.78 -4.22
CA ALA A 22 3.81 -1.23 -3.67
C ALA A 22 3.74 -2.77 -3.53
N GLU A 23 4.29 -3.54 -4.47
CA GLU A 23 4.40 -5.01 -4.36
C GLU A 23 5.30 -5.42 -3.19
N VAL A 24 6.46 -4.76 -3.02
CA VAL A 24 7.36 -4.99 -1.88
C VAL A 24 6.67 -4.63 -0.56
N LEU A 25 5.89 -3.53 -0.54
CA LEU A 25 5.11 -3.13 0.62
C LEU A 25 4.05 -4.18 0.98
N SER A 26 3.37 -4.78 -0.01
CA SER A 26 2.40 -5.86 0.19
C SER A 26 3.05 -7.05 0.90
N ALA A 27 4.18 -7.55 0.36
CA ALA A 27 4.89 -8.69 0.92
C ALA A 27 5.43 -8.40 2.34
N ALA A 28 5.94 -7.20 2.59
CA ALA A 28 6.41 -6.80 3.92
C ALA A 28 5.25 -6.73 4.93
N MET A 29 4.08 -6.23 4.52
CA MET A 29 2.89 -6.19 5.38
C MET A 29 2.33 -7.59 5.65
N GLU A 30 2.27 -8.47 4.65
CA GLU A 30 1.86 -9.87 4.81
C GLU A 30 2.74 -10.63 5.81
N HIS A 31 4.05 -10.35 5.83
CA HIS A 31 4.95 -10.95 6.80
C HIS A 31 4.86 -10.32 8.19
N MET A 32 4.64 -9.00 8.27
CA MET A 32 4.63 -8.26 9.54
C MET A 32 3.33 -8.45 10.34
N LEU A 33 2.17 -8.43 9.69
CA LEU A 33 0.87 -8.49 10.38
C LEU A 33 0.71 -9.74 11.27
N PRO A 34 1.08 -10.96 10.81
CA PRO A 34 1.04 -12.14 11.67
C PRO A 34 1.98 -12.05 12.89
N GLN A 35 3.16 -11.44 12.73
CA GLN A 35 4.12 -11.27 13.83
C GLN A 35 3.61 -10.31 14.90
N MET A 36 2.78 -9.34 14.52
CA MET A 36 2.11 -8.42 15.43
C MET A 36 0.86 -9.00 16.08
N GLN A 37 0.49 -10.25 15.78
CA GLN A 37 -0.78 -10.87 16.18
C GLN A 37 -2.00 -10.05 15.73
N PHE A 38 -1.86 -9.31 14.64
CA PHE A 38 -2.94 -8.50 14.09
C PHE A 38 -4.09 -9.40 13.64
N ASN A 39 -5.29 -9.11 14.15
CA ASN A 39 -6.47 -9.97 13.99
C ASN A 39 -7.60 -9.31 13.17
N GLY A 40 -7.33 -8.15 12.57
CA GLY A 40 -8.30 -7.38 11.80
C GLY A 40 -8.03 -7.40 10.29
N LYS A 41 -8.44 -6.34 9.60
CA LYS A 41 -8.24 -6.18 8.15
C LYS A 41 -7.53 -4.88 7.84
N VAL A 42 -6.60 -4.93 6.88
CA VAL A 42 -5.97 -3.76 6.27
C VAL A 42 -6.30 -3.73 4.78
N SER A 43 -6.69 -2.57 4.28
CA SER A 43 -6.91 -2.31 2.85
C SER A 43 -5.94 -1.22 2.40
N VAL A 44 -5.17 -1.52 1.35
CA VAL A 44 -4.25 -0.58 0.70
C VAL A 44 -4.71 -0.39 -0.74
N VAL A 45 -4.91 0.86 -1.16
CA VAL A 45 -5.28 1.21 -2.53
C VAL A 45 -4.22 2.15 -3.09
N VAL A 46 -3.71 1.86 -4.28
CA VAL A 46 -2.78 2.73 -5.01
C VAL A 46 -3.48 3.30 -6.24
N GLN A 47 -3.61 4.63 -6.30
CA GLN A 47 -4.28 5.31 -7.41
C GLN A 47 -3.51 6.58 -7.78
N ASN A 48 -3.09 6.70 -9.05
CA ASN A 48 -2.36 7.86 -9.57
C ASN A 48 -1.15 8.28 -8.70
N GLY A 49 -0.35 7.31 -8.25
CA GLY A 49 0.81 7.55 -7.38
C GLY A 49 0.47 7.89 -5.92
N ARG A 50 -0.81 7.91 -5.54
CA ARG A 50 -1.25 8.09 -4.15
C ARG A 50 -1.54 6.75 -3.50
N VAL A 51 -1.16 6.63 -2.24
CA VAL A 51 -1.43 5.45 -1.41
C VAL A 51 -2.50 5.80 -0.37
N LEU A 52 -3.62 5.10 -0.42
CA LEU A 52 -4.68 5.16 0.57
C LEU A 52 -4.61 3.92 1.45
N LYS A 53 -4.65 4.12 2.77
CA LYS A 53 -4.59 3.05 3.76
C LYS A 53 -5.81 3.15 4.67
N SER A 54 -6.54 2.05 4.83
CA SER A 54 -7.56 1.90 5.86
C SER A 54 -7.40 0.57 6.57
N GLY A 55 -7.84 0.48 7.82
CA GLY A 55 -7.80 -0.77 8.56
C GLY A 55 -8.66 -0.72 9.81
N TYR A 56 -9.02 -1.90 10.30
CA TYR A 56 -9.66 -2.09 11.59
C TYR A 56 -9.00 -3.28 12.29
N GLU A 57 -9.04 -3.30 13.63
CA GLU A 57 -8.53 -4.40 14.46
C GLU A 57 -9.65 -4.96 15.33
N GLU A 58 -9.74 -6.29 15.44
CA GLU A 58 -10.77 -6.96 16.23
C GLU A 58 -10.45 -6.80 17.73
N GLY A 59 -11.15 -5.88 18.38
CA GLY A 59 -10.94 -5.60 19.81
C GLY A 59 -10.94 -4.12 20.15
N TYR A 60 -10.63 -3.24 19.19
CA TYR A 60 -10.58 -1.79 19.42
C TYR A 60 -11.95 -1.18 19.72
N PHE A 61 -13.03 -1.81 19.24
CA PHE A 61 -14.42 -1.40 19.48
C PHE A 61 -15.17 -2.30 20.46
N ARG A 62 -14.49 -3.18 21.19
CA ARG A 62 -15.16 -3.95 22.25
C ARG A 62 -15.49 -2.97 23.37
N GLN A 63 -16.78 -2.68 23.56
CA GLN A 63 -17.24 -2.11 24.82
C GLN A 63 -16.76 -3.04 25.94
N PRO A 64 -16.21 -2.50 27.05
CA PRO A 64 -15.92 -3.33 28.21
C PRO A 64 -17.19 -4.12 28.54
N ALA A 65 -17.09 -5.44 28.64
CA ALA A 65 -18.22 -6.25 29.07
C ALA A 65 -18.62 -5.78 30.47
N THR A 66 -19.80 -5.17 30.58
CA THR A 66 -20.42 -4.75 31.84
C THR A 66 -20.94 -5.95 32.60
#